data_AF-A0A524FP37-F1
#
_entry.id   AF-A0A524FP37-F1
#
_cell.length_a   1.000
_cell.length_b   1.000
_cell.length_c   1.000
_cell.angle_alpha   90.00
_cell.angle_beta   90.00
_cell.angle_gamma   90.00
#
_symmetry.space_group_name_H-M   'P 1'
#
loop_
_entity.id
_entity.type
_entity.pdbx_description
1 polymer ?
#
loop_
_entity_poly.entity_id
_entity_poly.type
_entity_poly.pdbx_seq_one_letter_code
_entity_poly.pdbx_strand_id
1 'polypeptide(L)'
;MRKETNGVIALEVMLLEGERGLSNIKGKPRKCRVEGIIDINPDLVQIYTPWRPGSVSTIRAVSKSVLIDFGKELESVIDSKKLWIYGLHDARGGNVRWKVHSDLIDDTLTLLKRRPCRVIDVSQSLGILPALALRTLDQLVEAGNISKEKIGESVFYKKR
;
A
#
# COMPACT_ATOMS: atom_id res chain seq x y z
N MET A 1 22.72 -4.62 17.25
CA MET A 1 21.88 -3.69 16.46
C MET A 1 21.80 -2.26 16.99
N ARG A 2 21.05 -1.90 18.07
CA ARG A 2 21.07 -0.52 18.62
C ARG A 2 22.45 -0.09 19.15
N LYS A 3 23.26 -1.02 19.67
CA LYS A 3 24.62 -0.74 20.16
C LYS A 3 25.63 -0.44 19.04
N GLU A 4 25.26 -0.64 17.77
CA GLU A 4 26.13 -0.52 16.60
C GLU A 4 25.69 0.60 15.64
N THR A 5 24.56 1.27 15.93
CA THR A 5 23.97 2.26 15.03
C THR A 5 23.59 3.54 15.79
N ASN A 6 24.13 4.68 15.35
CA ASN A 6 23.80 6.00 15.89
C ASN A 6 22.62 6.68 15.16
N GLY A 7 21.93 5.94 14.28
CA GLY A 7 20.84 6.43 13.44
C GLY A 7 19.45 6.06 13.97
N VAL A 8 18.43 6.60 13.32
CA VAL A 8 17.02 6.25 13.57
C VAL A 8 16.74 4.87 13.01
N ILE A 9 16.23 3.96 13.85
CA ILE A 9 15.79 2.63 13.43
C ILE A 9 14.30 2.68 13.10
N ALA A 10 13.98 2.65 11.82
CA ALA A 10 12.61 2.48 11.33
C ALA A 10 12.35 1.01 10.98
N LEU A 11 11.26 0.45 11.49
CA LEU A 11 10.83 -0.92 11.24
C LEU A 11 9.54 -0.92 10.41
N GLU A 12 9.60 -1.54 9.24
CA GLU A 12 8.42 -1.75 8.41
C GLU A 12 7.80 -3.12 8.68
N VAL A 13 6.49 -3.15 8.94
CA VAL A 13 5.73 -4.34 9.31
C VAL A 13 4.61 -4.55 8.29
N MET A 14 4.80 -5.53 7.41
CA MET A 14 3.79 -5.93 6.43
C MET A 14 2.82 -6.96 7.04
N LEU A 15 1.54 -6.63 7.11
CA LEU A 15 0.45 -7.55 7.43
C LEU A 15 -0.11 -8.17 6.16
N LEU A 16 -0.34 -9.47 6.19
CA LEU A 16 -0.82 -10.23 5.04
C LEU A 16 -1.63 -11.45 5.46
N GLU A 17 -2.49 -11.88 4.56
CA GLU A 17 -3.14 -13.18 4.60
C GLU A 17 -2.93 -13.89 3.27
N GLY A 18 -2.90 -15.22 3.31
CA GLY A 18 -2.82 -16.05 2.14
C GLY A 18 -3.57 -17.36 2.32
N GLU A 19 -3.40 -18.23 1.34
CA GLU A 19 -4.07 -19.53 1.32
C GLU A 19 -3.50 -20.50 2.37
N ARG A 20 -4.23 -21.60 2.61
CA ARG A 20 -3.80 -22.71 3.48
C ARG A 20 -3.39 -22.28 4.89
N GLY A 21 -4.06 -21.26 5.43
CA GLY A 21 -3.83 -20.77 6.78
C GLY A 21 -2.59 -19.88 6.94
N LEU A 22 -1.92 -19.50 5.86
CA LEU A 22 -0.82 -18.55 5.90
C LEU A 22 -1.37 -17.18 6.31
N SER A 23 -1.02 -16.72 7.50
CA SER A 23 -1.50 -15.45 8.05
C SER A 23 -0.55 -14.99 9.14
N ASN A 24 -0.26 -13.69 9.14
CA ASN A 24 0.48 -13.07 10.24
C ASN A 24 -0.39 -12.15 11.12
N ILE A 25 -1.70 -12.13 10.87
CA ILE A 25 -2.63 -11.21 11.55
C ILE A 25 -3.42 -11.85 12.69
N LYS A 26 -3.22 -13.14 12.97
CA LYS A 26 -3.91 -13.89 14.03
C LYS A 26 -3.01 -14.94 14.69
N GLY A 27 -3.45 -15.41 15.85
CA GLY A 27 -2.80 -16.52 16.58
C GLY A 27 -1.35 -16.24 16.99
N LYS A 28 -0.54 -17.31 17.05
CA LYS A 28 0.87 -17.24 17.44
C LYS A 28 1.71 -16.30 16.55
N PRO A 29 1.56 -16.31 15.19
CA PRO A 29 2.32 -15.40 14.33
C PRO A 29 2.15 -13.91 14.64
N ARG A 30 0.94 -13.49 15.04
CA ARG A 30 0.63 -12.11 15.44
C ARG A 30 1.34 -11.75 16.74
N LYS A 31 1.20 -12.60 17.77
CA LYS A 31 1.83 -12.40 19.09
C LYS A 31 3.35 -12.29 18.99
N CYS A 32 3.99 -13.24 18.31
CA CYS A 32 5.44 -13.20 18.10
C CYS A 32 5.89 -11.96 17.33
N ARG A 33 5.02 -11.36 16.50
CA ARG A 33 5.35 -10.09 15.81
C ARG A 33 5.37 -8.93 16.77
N VAL A 34 4.34 -8.81 17.60
CA VAL A 34 4.24 -7.77 18.63
C VAL A 34 5.43 -7.87 19.57
N GLU A 35 5.74 -9.07 20.07
CA GLU A 35 6.91 -9.35 20.91
C GLU A 35 8.22 -8.97 20.21
N GLY A 36 8.40 -9.35 18.94
CA GLY A 36 9.58 -9.00 18.17
C GLY A 36 9.74 -7.49 17.93
N ILE A 37 8.64 -6.77 17.70
CA ILE A 37 8.67 -5.30 17.56
C ILE A 37 9.11 -4.64 18.86
N ILE A 38 8.61 -5.14 20.00
CA ILE A 38 9.00 -4.65 21.34
C ILE A 38 10.49 -4.92 21.59
N ASP A 39 10.96 -6.13 21.28
CA ASP A 39 12.36 -6.53 21.47
C ASP A 39 13.33 -5.70 20.62
N ILE A 40 12.98 -5.45 19.36
CA ILE A 40 13.75 -4.57 18.47
C ILE A 40 13.78 -3.12 19.01
N ASN A 41 12.68 -2.68 19.65
CA ASN A 41 12.46 -1.33 20.15
C ASN A 41 12.87 -0.25 19.12
N PRO A 42 12.22 -0.19 17.94
CA PRO A 42 12.54 0.79 16.91
C PRO A 42 12.13 2.21 17.33
N ASP A 43 12.69 3.21 16.65
CA ASP A 43 12.30 4.62 16.81
C ASP A 43 11.00 4.93 16.04
N LEU A 44 10.72 4.17 14.98
CA LEU A 44 9.50 4.28 14.17
C LEU A 44 9.05 2.89 13.71
N VAL A 45 7.76 2.61 13.77
CA VAL A 45 7.11 1.41 13.26
C VAL A 45 6.11 1.82 12.19
N GLN A 46 6.28 1.33 10.96
CA GLN A 46 5.30 1.52 9.89
C GLN A 46 4.52 0.23 9.67
N ILE A 47 3.21 0.24 9.89
CA ILE A 47 2.32 -0.89 9.59
C ILE A 47 1.68 -0.68 8.21
N TYR A 48 1.77 -1.69 7.34
CA TYR A 48 1.14 -1.65 6.03
C TYR A 48 0.72 -3.04 5.54
N THR A 49 0.14 -3.09 4.34
CA THR A 49 -0.30 -4.31 3.64
C THR A 49 0.09 -4.20 2.16
N PRO A 50 0.34 -5.29 1.43
CA PRO A 50 0.63 -5.22 -0.01
C PRO A 50 -0.54 -4.58 -0.76
N TRP A 51 -0.33 -3.42 -1.38
CA TRP A 51 -1.34 -2.70 -2.17
C TRP A 51 -1.21 -2.95 -3.68
N ARG A 52 -0.01 -3.28 -4.15
CA ARG A 52 0.21 -3.72 -5.52
C ARG A 52 -0.11 -5.22 -5.63
N PRO A 53 -0.77 -5.69 -6.70
CA PRO A 53 -0.80 -7.11 -6.99
C PRO A 53 0.64 -7.63 -7.06
N GLY A 54 1.02 -8.45 -6.07
CA GLY A 54 2.32 -9.07 -5.99
C GLY A 54 2.47 -10.16 -7.03
N SER A 55 3.71 -10.58 -7.30
CA SER A 55 4.01 -11.72 -8.19
C SER A 55 3.47 -13.06 -7.66
N VAL A 56 3.07 -13.10 -6.39
CA VAL A 56 2.54 -14.27 -5.70
C VAL A 56 1.02 -14.09 -5.53
N SER A 57 0.25 -14.76 -6.37
CA SER A 57 -1.23 -14.65 -6.42
C SER A 57 -1.94 -15.11 -5.15
N THR A 58 -1.26 -15.90 -4.32
CA THR A 58 -1.82 -16.48 -3.09
C THR A 58 -1.74 -15.56 -1.87
N ILE A 59 -1.07 -14.40 -1.99
CA ILE A 59 -0.96 -13.39 -0.93
C ILE A 59 -1.96 -12.27 -1.19
N ARG A 60 -2.70 -11.89 -0.14
CA ARG A 60 -3.76 -10.90 -0.17
C ARG A 60 -3.47 -9.78 0.80
N ALA A 61 -3.91 -8.58 0.40
CA ALA A 61 -3.95 -7.44 1.27
C ALA A 61 -4.94 -7.68 2.41
N VAL A 62 -4.61 -7.22 3.62
CA VAL A 62 -5.55 -7.21 4.73
C VAL A 62 -6.40 -5.94 4.71
N SER A 63 -7.56 -5.99 5.36
CA SER A 63 -8.45 -4.83 5.43
C SER A 63 -7.85 -3.71 6.28
N LYS A 64 -8.36 -2.49 6.10
CA LYS A 64 -8.01 -1.34 6.94
C LYS A 64 -8.31 -1.59 8.43
N SER A 65 -9.40 -2.29 8.75
CA SER A 65 -9.75 -2.63 10.13
C SER A 65 -8.69 -3.50 10.79
N VAL A 66 -8.12 -4.46 10.06
CA VAL A 66 -7.03 -5.32 10.58
C VAL A 66 -5.77 -4.50 10.87
N LEU A 67 -5.42 -3.55 9.99
CA LEU A 67 -4.29 -2.64 10.23
C LEU A 67 -4.51 -1.77 11.48
N ILE A 68 -5.72 -1.25 11.66
CA ILE A 68 -6.11 -0.45 12.84
C ILE A 68 -6.02 -1.29 14.10
N ASP A 69 -6.59 -2.49 14.10
CA ASP A 69 -6.62 -3.36 15.28
C ASP A 69 -5.21 -3.79 15.68
N PHE A 70 -4.34 -4.09 14.72
CA PHE A 70 -2.93 -4.36 15.00
C PHE A 70 -2.19 -3.13 15.51
N GLY A 71 -2.49 -1.96 14.96
CA GLY A 71 -1.94 -0.69 15.43
C GLY A 71 -2.33 -0.38 16.88
N LYS A 72 -3.62 -0.51 17.23
CA LYS A 72 -4.12 -0.30 18.60
C LYS A 72 -3.48 -1.25 19.61
N GLU A 73 -3.26 -2.50 19.22
CA GLU A 73 -2.53 -3.46 20.06
C GLU A 73 -1.10 -2.97 20.32
N LEU A 74 -0.40 -2.47 19.30
CA LEU A 74 0.92 -1.88 19.49
C LEU A 74 0.89 -0.60 20.33
N GLU A 75 -0.09 0.29 20.14
CA GLU A 75 -0.23 1.51 20.96
C GLU A 75 -0.38 1.21 22.46
N SER A 76 -0.85 0.01 22.82
CA SER A 76 -0.92 -0.41 24.23
C SER A 76 0.44 -0.76 24.85
N VAL A 77 1.47 -0.95 24.03
CA VAL A 77 2.80 -1.45 24.46
C VAL A 77 3.97 -0.58 23.99
N ILE A 78 3.77 0.32 23.01
CA ILE A 78 4.77 1.28 22.54
C ILE A 78 4.17 2.69 22.46
N ASP A 79 5.01 3.72 22.51
CA ASP A 79 4.58 5.12 22.33
C ASP A 79 3.92 5.29 20.96
N SER A 80 2.67 5.78 20.95
CA SER A 80 1.88 6.00 19.72
C SER A 80 2.56 6.96 18.75
N LYS A 81 3.43 7.86 19.22
CA LYS A 81 4.24 8.74 18.35
C LYS A 81 5.26 7.97 17.51
N LYS A 82 5.61 6.75 17.91
CA LYS A 82 6.48 5.85 17.15
C LYS A 82 5.70 5.03 16.14
N LEU A 83 4.37 5.13 16.07
CA LEU A 83 3.54 4.29 15.21
C LEU A 83 3.02 5.05 14.00
N TRP A 84 3.23 4.48 12.82
CA TRP A 84 2.69 4.95 11.56
C TRP A 84 1.85 3.85 10.89
N ILE A 85 0.52 3.98 10.92
CA ILE A 85 -0.37 3.08 10.19
C ILE A 85 -0.67 3.66 8.81
N TYR A 86 -0.30 2.94 7.75
CA TYR A 86 -0.54 3.36 6.37
C TYR A 86 -2.04 3.65 6.12
N GLY A 87 -2.34 4.84 5.60
CA GLY A 87 -3.71 5.27 5.29
C GLY A 87 -4.55 5.76 6.47
N LEU A 88 -3.96 5.90 7.67
CA LEU A 88 -4.57 6.57 8.83
C LEU A 88 -3.80 7.80 9.27
N HIS A 89 -2.50 7.66 9.50
CA HIS A 89 -1.63 8.77 9.92
C HIS A 89 -0.53 9.00 8.88
N ASP A 90 0.01 10.21 8.78
CA ASP A 90 1.32 10.46 8.18
C ASP A 90 2.40 10.54 9.28
N ALA A 91 3.68 10.63 8.89
CA ALA A 91 4.79 10.76 9.85
C ALA A 91 4.71 12.01 10.77
N ARG A 92 3.73 12.90 10.56
CA ARG A 92 3.47 14.11 11.36
C ARG A 92 2.24 13.95 12.27
N GLY A 93 1.64 12.76 12.33
CA GLY A 93 0.45 12.46 13.13
C GLY A 93 -0.85 13.00 12.54
N GLY A 94 -0.83 13.57 11.33
CA GLY A 94 -2.02 14.08 10.66
C GLY A 94 -2.87 12.96 10.08
N ASN A 95 -4.21 13.12 10.07
CA ASN A 95 -5.07 12.23 9.32
C ASN A 95 -4.69 12.26 7.84
N VAL A 96 -4.49 11.09 7.23
CA VAL A 96 -4.21 10.98 5.79
C VAL A 96 -5.42 11.52 5.02
N ARG A 97 -5.29 12.74 4.48
CA ARG A 97 -6.17 13.23 3.43
C ARG A 97 -5.77 12.49 2.16
N TRP A 98 -6.64 11.59 1.69
CA TRP A 98 -6.53 11.04 0.35
C TRP A 98 -6.38 12.20 -0.63
N LYS A 99 -5.44 12.10 -1.57
CA LYS A 99 -5.23 13.12 -2.58
C LYS A 99 -6.57 13.37 -3.26
N VAL A 100 -7.13 14.56 -3.08
CA VAL A 100 -8.23 15.03 -3.90
C VAL A 100 -7.60 15.28 -5.26
N HIS A 101 -7.80 14.35 -6.19
CA HIS A 101 -7.33 14.46 -7.56
C HIS A 101 -8.05 15.65 -8.19
N SER A 102 -7.36 16.79 -8.31
CA SER A 102 -7.90 18.00 -8.93
C SER A 102 -8.07 17.84 -10.44
N ASP A 103 -7.24 16.98 -11.06
CA ASP A 103 -7.33 16.62 -12.47
C ASP A 103 -6.96 15.15 -12.67
N LEU A 104 -7.98 14.31 -12.82
CA LEU A 104 -7.81 12.88 -12.98
C LEU A 104 -7.08 12.51 -14.29
N ILE A 105 -7.20 13.33 -15.33
CA ILE A 105 -6.56 13.10 -16.62
C ILE A 105 -5.05 13.32 -16.48
N ASP A 106 -4.63 14.45 -15.90
CA ASP A 106 -3.20 14.74 -15.72
C ASP A 106 -2.53 13.76 -14.75
N ASP A 107 -3.23 13.39 -13.68
CA ASP A 107 -2.75 12.38 -12.73
C ASP A 107 -2.55 11.00 -13.40
N THR A 108 -3.49 10.61 -14.27
CA THR A 108 -3.39 9.36 -15.05
C THR A 108 -2.24 9.43 -16.04
N LEU A 109 -2.07 10.54 -16.76
CA LEU A 109 -0.95 10.73 -17.68
C LEU A 109 0.40 10.72 -16.95
N THR A 110 0.49 11.35 -15.79
CA THR A 110 1.69 11.37 -14.94
C THR A 110 2.04 9.98 -14.43
N LEU A 111 1.05 9.18 -14.08
CA LEU A 111 1.25 7.77 -13.74
C LEU A 111 1.81 6.97 -14.94
N LEU A 112 1.21 7.15 -16.12
CA LEU A 112 1.58 6.43 -17.35
C LEU A 112 2.91 6.85 -17.96
N LYS A 113 3.40 8.08 -17.68
CA LYS A 113 4.77 8.51 -18.02
C LYS A 113 5.85 7.63 -17.37
N ARG A 114 5.57 7.09 -16.19
CA ARG A 114 6.56 6.34 -15.39
C ARG A 114 6.62 4.86 -15.76
N ARG A 115 5.48 4.27 -16.15
CA ARG A 115 5.35 2.85 -16.49
C ARG A 115 4.02 2.57 -17.20
N PRO A 116 3.96 1.55 -18.08
CA PRO A 116 2.70 1.00 -18.54
C PRO A 116 1.87 0.45 -17.36
N CYS A 117 0.56 0.71 -17.36
CA CYS A 117 -0.36 0.29 -16.30
C CYS A 117 -1.59 -0.40 -16.88
N ARG A 118 -2.15 -1.37 -16.16
CA ARG A 118 -3.51 -1.88 -16.40
C ARG A 118 -4.52 -0.99 -15.70
N VAL A 119 -5.80 -1.17 -16.03
CA VAL A 119 -6.93 -0.48 -15.36
C VAL A 119 -6.85 -0.61 -13.84
N ILE A 120 -6.58 -1.81 -13.33
CA ILE A 120 -6.48 -2.06 -11.89
C ILE A 120 -5.32 -1.32 -11.24
N ASP A 121 -4.20 -1.18 -11.96
CA ASP A 121 -3.02 -0.49 -11.45
C ASP A 121 -3.29 1.03 -11.34
N VAL A 122 -4.05 1.61 -12.27
CA VAL A 122 -4.51 3.02 -12.23
C VAL A 122 -5.52 3.23 -11.11
N SER A 123 -6.54 2.37 -11.03
CA SER A 123 -7.57 2.40 -9.97
C SER A 123 -6.94 2.38 -8.59
N GLN A 124 -6.00 1.47 -8.34
CA GLN A 124 -5.29 1.37 -7.07
C GLN A 124 -4.36 2.57 -6.81
N SER A 125 -3.65 3.05 -7.83
CA SER A 125 -2.69 4.15 -7.65
C SER A 125 -3.38 5.50 -7.37
N LEU A 126 -4.55 5.72 -7.97
CA LEU A 126 -5.32 6.96 -7.84
C LEU A 126 -6.48 6.83 -6.83
N GLY A 127 -6.66 5.66 -6.20
CA GLY A 127 -7.74 5.44 -5.23
C GLY A 127 -9.15 5.62 -5.82
N ILE A 128 -9.34 5.36 -7.12
CA ILE A 128 -10.62 5.50 -7.82
C ILE A 128 -11.23 4.15 -8.20
N LEU A 129 -12.53 4.13 -8.50
CA LEU A 129 -13.21 2.91 -8.96
C LEU A 129 -12.63 2.41 -10.30
N PRO A 130 -12.50 1.08 -10.51
CA PRO A 130 -12.02 0.51 -11.78
C PRO A 130 -12.80 0.99 -13.02
N ALA A 131 -14.11 1.17 -12.88
CA ALA A 131 -14.94 1.71 -13.97
C ALA A 131 -14.59 3.15 -14.34
N LEU A 132 -14.25 3.98 -13.34
CA LEU A 132 -13.81 5.36 -13.58
C LEU A 132 -12.41 5.36 -14.22
N ALA A 133 -11.49 4.52 -13.73
CA ALA A 133 -10.17 4.36 -14.32
C ALA A 133 -10.25 3.90 -15.78
N LEU A 134 -11.11 2.94 -16.10
CA LEU A 134 -11.33 2.47 -17.47
C LEU A 134 -11.85 3.60 -18.37
N ARG A 135 -12.88 4.34 -17.93
CA ARG A 135 -13.42 5.48 -18.69
C ARG A 135 -12.36 6.55 -18.98
N THR A 136 -11.55 6.93 -17.98
CA THR A 136 -10.47 7.91 -18.17
C THR A 136 -9.42 7.40 -19.15
N LEU A 137 -9.06 6.12 -19.07
CA LEU A 137 -8.10 5.51 -19.99
C LEU A 137 -8.64 5.44 -21.43
N ASP A 138 -9.92 5.09 -21.61
CA ASP A 138 -10.55 5.06 -22.93
C ASP A 138 -10.60 6.47 -23.56
N GLN A 139 -10.98 7.50 -22.79
CA GLN A 139 -10.93 8.90 -23.23
C GLN A 139 -9.53 9.32 -23.69
N LEU A 140 -8.48 8.94 -22.96
CA LEU A 140 -7.09 9.25 -23.29
C LEU A 140 -6.60 8.49 -24.54
N VAL A 141 -7.14 7.30 -24.80
CA VAL A 141 -6.85 6.53 -26.03
C VAL A 141 -7.54 7.17 -27.22
N GLU A 142 -8.81 7.55 -27.08
CA GLU A 142 -9.59 8.27 -28.12
C GLU A 142 -8.95 9.61 -28.48
N ALA A 143 -8.46 10.35 -27.48
CA ALA A 143 -7.73 11.60 -27.68
C ALA A 143 -6.30 11.40 -28.22
N GLY A 144 -5.83 10.15 -28.37
CA GLY A 144 -4.51 9.83 -28.93
C GLY A 144 -3.33 10.10 -27.99
N ASN A 145 -3.56 10.41 -26.71
CA ASN A 145 -2.50 10.70 -25.74
C ASN A 145 -1.74 9.46 -25.27
N ILE A 146 -2.39 8.29 -25.30
CA ILE A 146 -1.84 7.01 -24.85
C ILE A 146 -2.15 5.91 -25.87
N SER A 147 -1.52 4.75 -25.73
CA SER A 147 -1.78 3.56 -26.55
C SER A 147 -2.08 2.33 -25.69
N LYS A 148 -2.87 1.40 -26.25
CA LYS A 148 -3.13 0.08 -25.68
C LYS A 148 -2.11 -0.92 -26.23
N GLU A 149 -1.54 -1.73 -25.36
CA GLU A 149 -0.63 -2.83 -25.71
C GLU A 149 -1.12 -4.10 -25.03
N LYS A 150 -1.29 -5.18 -25.81
CA LYS A 150 -1.68 -6.48 -25.29
C LYS A 150 -0.43 -7.32 -25.05
N ILE A 151 -0.20 -7.70 -23.80
CA ILE A 151 0.92 -8.55 -23.38
C ILE A 151 0.33 -9.81 -22.74
N GLY A 152 0.39 -10.93 -23.46
CA GLY A 152 -0.32 -12.16 -23.09
C GLY A 152 -1.83 -11.93 -23.06
N GLU A 153 -2.46 -12.23 -21.93
CA GLU A 153 -3.91 -12.01 -21.72
C GLU A 153 -4.24 -10.62 -21.15
N SER A 154 -3.23 -9.83 -20.78
CA SER A 154 -3.41 -8.53 -20.13
C SER A 154 -3.32 -7.37 -21.11
N VAL A 155 -4.16 -6.34 -20.90
CA VAL A 155 -4.11 -5.08 -21.64
C VAL A 155 -3.45 -4.00 -20.78
N PHE A 156 -2.35 -3.46 -21.27
CA PHE A 156 -1.63 -2.35 -20.66
C PHE A 156 -1.88 -1.07 -21.45
N TYR A 157 -1.88 0.04 -20.74
CA TYR A 157 -1.95 1.38 -21.28
C TYR A 157 -0.58 2.03 -21.07
N LYS A 158 -0.05 2.69 -22.10
CA LYS A 158 1.24 3.40 -22.02
C LYS A 158 1.15 4.75 -22.69
N LYS A 159 1.89 5.73 -22.17
CA LYS A 159 2.08 6.98 -22.90
C LYS A 159 2.78 6.70 -24.23
N ARG A 160 2.34 7.38 -25.29
CA ARG A 160 3.05 7.37 -26.57
C ARG A 160 4.45 7.97 -26.43
#